data_AF-A0A522BC49-F1
#
_entry.id   AF-A0A522BC49-F1
#
_cell.length_a   1.000
_cell.length_b   1.000
_cell.length_c   1.000
_cell.angle_alpha   90.00
_cell.angle_beta   90.00
_cell.angle_gamma   90.00
#
_symmetry.space_group_name_H-M   'P 1'
#
loop_
_entity.id
_entity.type
_entity.pdbx_description
1 polymer ?
#
loop_
_entity_poly.entity_id
_entity_poly.type
_entity_poly.pdbx_seq_one_letter_code
_entity_poly.pdbx_strand_id
1 'polypeptide(L)'
;MDQNLIFMFAAIIIVGALLFAVIGLTRKGPKRLDVDHYQKKWLAIEQQLKKDEVASYSLSVLNADKLLDQALRDRGLKGETMGERLKSAKALFSERDHVWSAHKLRNKIAHEPDVTVTYNAARYAIGDFKRALKDIGAI
;
A
#
# COMPACT_ATOMS: atom_id res chain seq x y z
N MET A 1 9.15 33.34 -43.71
CA MET A 1 8.38 32.63 -42.66
C MET A 1 7.25 33.57 -42.27
N ASP A 2 6.02 33.12 -42.43
CA ASP A 2 4.86 34.02 -42.28
C ASP A 2 4.72 34.46 -40.83
N GLN A 3 4.40 35.73 -40.61
CA GLN A 3 4.28 36.30 -39.27
C GLN A 3 3.23 35.54 -38.43
N ASN A 4 2.17 35.06 -39.08
CA ASN A 4 1.14 34.20 -38.47
C ASN A 4 1.72 32.86 -37.98
N LEU A 5 2.67 32.28 -38.71
CA LEU A 5 3.32 31.03 -38.34
C LEU A 5 4.21 31.23 -37.10
N ILE A 6 4.93 32.35 -37.04
CA ILE A 6 5.74 32.73 -35.87
C ILE A 6 4.87 32.90 -34.62
N PHE A 7 3.74 33.61 -34.73
CA PHE A 7 2.81 33.80 -33.60
C PHE A 7 2.20 32.48 -33.12
N MET A 8 1.87 31.57 -34.03
CA MET A 8 1.29 30.27 -33.68
C MET A 8 2.28 29.42 -32.86
N PHE A 9 3.55 29.38 -33.25
CA PHE A 9 4.58 28.66 -32.50
C PHE A 9 4.85 29.28 -31.13
N ALA A 10 4.90 30.62 -31.04
CA ALA A 10 5.07 31.32 -29.77
C ALA A 10 3.91 31.01 -28.80
N ALA A 11 2.66 31.00 -29.29
CA ALA A 11 1.49 30.66 -28.49
C ALA A 11 1.54 29.22 -27.96
N ILE A 12 1.94 28.24 -28.78
CA ILE A 12 2.06 26.84 -28.36
C ILE A 12 3.10 26.68 -27.24
N ILE A 13 4.25 27.35 -27.36
CA ILE A 13 5.31 27.30 -26.33
C ILE A 13 4.81 27.91 -25.02
N ILE A 14 4.12 29.06 -25.06
CA ILE A 14 3.58 29.72 -23.87
C ILE A 14 2.53 28.84 -23.19
N VAL A 15 1.61 28.25 -23.96
CA VAL A 15 0.60 27.33 -23.42
C VAL A 15 1.27 26.10 -22.82
N GLY A 16 2.27 25.52 -23.50
CA GLY A 16 3.03 24.39 -22.98
C GLY A 16 3.76 24.71 -21.68
N ALA A 17 4.40 25.88 -21.58
CA ALA A 17 5.08 26.35 -20.38
C ALA A 17 4.10 26.60 -19.23
N LEU A 18 2.94 27.20 -19.51
CA LEU A 18 1.87 27.39 -18.52
C LEU A 18 1.33 26.05 -18.03
N LEU A 19 1.07 25.09 -18.92
CA LEU A 19 0.62 23.74 -18.54
C LEU A 19 1.67 23.03 -17.68
N PHE A 20 2.95 23.11 -18.05
CA PHE A 20 4.04 22.52 -17.28
C PHE A 20 4.15 23.15 -15.89
N ALA A 21 4.05 24.48 -15.79
CA ALA A 21 4.06 25.20 -14.52
C ALA A 21 2.87 24.80 -13.63
N VAL A 22 1.66 24.70 -14.18
CA VAL A 22 0.47 24.26 -13.44
C VAL A 22 0.64 22.82 -12.94
N ILE A 23 1.15 21.89 -13.74
CA ILE A 23 1.41 20.52 -13.32
C ILE A 23 2.49 20.48 -12.22
N GLY A 24 3.55 21.28 -12.35
CA GLY A 24 4.61 21.39 -11.35
C GLY A 24 4.13 21.93 -10.00
N LEU A 25 3.29 22.97 -10.02
CA LEU A 25 2.73 23.63 -8.83
C LEU A 25 1.64 22.80 -8.14
N THR A 26 0.92 21.95 -8.88
CA THR A 26 -0.16 21.12 -8.34
C THR A 26 0.30 19.74 -7.86
N ARG A 27 1.52 19.30 -8.21
CA ARG A 27 2.11 18.06 -7.69
C ARG A 27 2.39 18.18 -6.19
N LYS A 28 1.51 17.60 -5.37
CA LYS A 28 1.81 17.34 -3.95
C LYS A 28 2.98 16.34 -3.87
N GLY A 29 4.02 16.73 -3.11
CA GLY A 29 5.14 15.84 -2.81
C GLY A 29 4.70 14.56 -2.08
N PRO A 30 5.59 13.57 -1.94
CA PRO A 30 5.26 12.31 -1.28
C PRO A 30 4.72 12.60 0.12
N LYS A 31 3.48 12.17 0.39
CA LYS A 31 2.89 12.29 1.72
C LYS A 31 3.72 11.43 2.67
N ARG A 32 4.23 12.06 3.72
CA ARG A 32 4.83 11.34 4.85
C ARG A 32 3.73 10.56 5.54
N LEU A 33 4.01 9.30 5.86
CA LEU A 33 3.08 8.47 6.62
C LEU A 33 3.01 8.98 8.07
N ASP A 34 1.82 8.89 8.66
CA ASP A 34 1.62 9.12 10.09
C ASP A 34 2.06 7.86 10.86
N VAL A 35 3.35 7.81 11.19
CA VAL A 35 3.97 6.63 11.82
C VAL A 35 3.30 6.27 13.14
N ASP A 36 2.97 7.26 13.98
CA ASP A 36 2.32 7.04 15.27
C ASP A 36 0.95 6.39 15.10
N HIS A 37 0.18 6.81 14.09
CA HIS A 37 -1.10 6.20 13.76
C HIS A 37 -0.97 4.72 13.39
N TYR A 38 -0.02 4.39 12.50
CA TYR A 38 0.20 3.02 12.05
C TYR A 38 0.77 2.13 13.16
N GLN A 39 1.70 2.64 13.97
CA GLN A 39 2.26 1.91 15.11
C GLN A 39 1.18 1.55 16.13
N LYS A 40 0.30 2.49 16.48
CA LYS A 40 -0.84 2.22 17.40
C LYS A 40 -1.77 1.13 16.85
N LYS A 41 -2.14 1.22 15.56
CA LYS A 41 -2.98 0.20 14.92
C LYS A 41 -2.29 -1.15 14.83
N TRP A 42 -0.99 -1.15 14.52
CA TRP A 42 -0.20 -2.37 14.43
C TRP A 42 -0.11 -3.09 15.78
N LEU A 43 0.14 -2.35 16.87
CA LEU A 43 0.15 -2.92 18.23
C LEU A 43 -1.18 -3.58 18.59
N ALA A 44 -2.31 -2.96 18.22
CA ALA A 44 -3.62 -3.56 18.44
C ALA A 44 -3.80 -4.90 17.67
N ILE A 45 -3.29 -4.99 16.44
CA ILE A 45 -3.31 -6.22 15.64
C ILE A 45 -2.40 -7.30 16.24
N GLU A 46 -1.22 -6.93 16.75
CA GLU A 46 -0.34 -7.89 17.43
C GLU A 46 -0.99 -8.46 18.70
N GLN A 47 -1.67 -7.62 19.48
CA GLN A 47 -2.41 -8.04 20.68
C GLN A 47 -3.66 -8.86 20.36
N GLN A 48 -4.18 -8.73 19.14
CA GLN A 48 -5.36 -9.46 18.69
C GLN A 48 -5.07 -10.95 18.51
N LEU A 49 -3.87 -11.33 18.07
CA LEU A 49 -3.51 -12.72 17.84
C LEU A 49 -3.30 -13.47 19.17
N LYS A 50 -4.25 -14.32 19.55
CA LYS A 50 -4.22 -15.08 20.81
C LYS A 50 -4.27 -16.58 20.56
N LYS A 51 -3.30 -17.31 21.08
CA LYS A 51 -3.08 -18.75 20.82
C LYS A 51 -4.23 -19.66 21.30
N ASP A 52 -5.03 -19.19 22.24
CA ASP A 52 -6.20 -19.85 22.82
C ASP A 52 -7.51 -19.45 22.12
N GLU A 53 -7.48 -18.51 21.18
CA GLU A 53 -8.66 -17.97 20.50
C GLU A 53 -8.56 -18.15 18.98
N VAL A 54 -9.07 -19.27 18.45
CA VAL A 54 -8.95 -19.63 17.01
C VAL A 54 -9.54 -18.56 16.08
N ALA A 55 -10.66 -17.93 16.47
CA ALA A 55 -11.28 -16.86 15.70
C ALA A 55 -10.34 -15.65 15.50
N SER A 56 -9.39 -15.44 16.42
CA SER A 56 -8.42 -14.35 16.32
C SER A 56 -7.46 -14.50 15.14
N TYR A 57 -7.22 -15.72 14.66
CA TYR A 57 -6.20 -16.01 13.64
C TYR A 57 -6.56 -15.36 12.31
N SER A 58 -7.73 -15.70 11.78
CA SER A 58 -8.25 -15.15 10.53
C SER A 58 -8.42 -13.64 10.62
N LEU A 59 -8.98 -13.16 11.75
CA LEU A 59 -9.26 -11.75 11.94
C LEU A 59 -7.97 -10.91 12.00
N SER A 60 -6.92 -11.39 12.67
CA SER A 60 -5.63 -10.70 12.74
C SER A 60 -4.96 -10.62 11.37
N VAL A 61 -5.05 -11.67 10.54
CA VAL A 61 -4.52 -11.67 9.16
C VAL A 61 -5.28 -10.68 8.27
N LEU A 62 -6.61 -10.67 8.34
CA LEU A 62 -7.46 -9.72 7.60
C LEU A 62 -7.10 -8.26 7.96
N ASN A 63 -6.97 -7.97 9.26
CA ASN A 63 -6.66 -6.63 9.75
C ASN A 63 -5.22 -6.19 9.39
N ALA A 64 -4.25 -7.09 9.45
CA ALA A 64 -2.87 -6.82 9.06
C ALA A 64 -2.76 -6.44 7.57
N ASP A 65 -3.39 -7.21 6.68
CA ASP A 65 -3.43 -6.90 5.24
C ASP A 65 -4.13 -5.56 4.97
N LYS A 66 -5.27 -5.31 5.63
CA LYS A 66 -6.01 -4.04 5.51
C LYS A 66 -5.16 -2.84 5.94
N LEU A 67 -4.38 -2.99 7.02
CA LEU A 67 -3.51 -1.92 7.49
C LEU A 67 -2.37 -1.64 6.51
N LEU A 68 -1.75 -2.69 5.96
CA LEU A 68 -0.73 -2.54 4.91
C LEU A 68 -1.33 -1.88 3.66
N ASP A 69 -2.52 -2.31 3.23
CA ASP A 69 -3.20 -1.71 2.07
C ASP A 69 -3.46 -0.21 2.28
N GLN A 70 -3.91 0.16 3.49
CA GLN A 70 -4.07 1.57 3.85
C GLN A 70 -2.73 2.32 3.78
N ALA A 71 -1.65 1.75 4.32
CA ALA A 71 -0.31 2.36 4.28
C ALA A 71 0.20 2.56 2.84
N LEU A 72 -0.04 1.60 1.95
CA LEU A 72 0.32 1.71 0.54
C LEU A 72 -0.48 2.82 -0.15
N ARG A 73 -1.79 2.93 0.13
CA ARG A 73 -2.62 4.02 -0.39
C ARG A 73 -2.15 5.39 0.10
N ASP A 74 -1.89 5.51 1.40
CA ASP A 74 -1.49 6.79 2.01
C ASP A 74 -0.08 7.23 1.55
N ARG A 75 0.78 6.26 1.20
CA ARG A 75 2.08 6.48 0.56
C ARG A 75 1.98 6.76 -0.95
N GLY A 76 0.79 6.67 -1.54
CA GLY A 76 0.51 7.02 -2.94
C GLY A 76 0.84 5.94 -3.95
N LEU A 77 0.90 4.67 -3.54
CA LEU A 77 1.13 3.56 -4.45
C LEU A 77 -0.11 3.32 -5.33
N LYS A 78 0.12 3.19 -6.64
CA LYS A 78 -0.93 3.00 -7.64
C LYS A 78 -1.51 1.57 -7.61
N GLY A 79 -2.77 1.47 -8.00
CA GLY A 79 -3.53 0.22 -8.09
C GLY A 79 -4.91 0.37 -7.46
N GLU A 80 -5.92 -0.25 -8.05
CA GLU A 80 -7.29 -0.27 -7.55
C GLU A 80 -7.43 -1.28 -6.40
N THR A 81 -6.80 -2.44 -6.56
CA THR A 81 -6.81 -3.52 -5.58
C THR A 81 -5.54 -3.55 -4.72
N MET A 82 -5.62 -4.22 -3.57
CA MET A 82 -4.44 -4.47 -2.73
C MET A 82 -3.36 -5.24 -3.51
N GLY A 83 -3.75 -6.27 -4.27
CA GLY A 83 -2.81 -7.03 -5.11
C GLY A 83 -2.09 -6.18 -6.15
N GLU A 84 -2.77 -5.21 -6.77
CA GLU A 84 -2.14 -4.26 -7.69
C GLU A 84 -1.18 -3.29 -6.99
N ARG A 85 -1.55 -2.80 -5.80
CA ARG A 85 -0.66 -1.97 -4.98
C ARG A 85 0.58 -2.73 -4.51
N LEU A 86 0.44 -3.99 -4.12
CA LEU A 86 1.58 -4.87 -3.81
C LEU A 86 2.52 -5.06 -5.00
N LYS A 87 1.98 -5.26 -6.21
CA LYS A 87 2.79 -5.34 -7.44
C LYS A 87 3.55 -4.04 -7.68
N SER A 88 2.87 -2.90 -7.53
CA SER A 88 3.48 -1.56 -7.71
C SER A 88 4.53 -1.24 -6.64
N ALA A 89 4.36 -1.75 -5.43
CA ALA A 89 5.27 -1.57 -4.29
C ALA A 89 6.40 -2.60 -4.24
N LYS A 90 6.53 -3.50 -5.23
CA LYS A 90 7.49 -4.61 -5.24
C LYS A 90 8.92 -4.20 -4.88
N ALA A 91 9.39 -3.05 -5.37
CA ALA A 91 10.75 -2.58 -5.13
C ALA A 91 10.98 -2.02 -3.71
N LEU A 92 9.90 -1.80 -2.94
CA LEU A 92 9.99 -1.30 -1.58
C LEU A 92 10.17 -2.42 -0.55
N PHE A 93 9.76 -3.66 -0.85
CA PHE A 93 9.78 -4.77 0.10
C PHE A 93 11.11 -5.52 0.07
N SER A 94 11.66 -5.82 1.24
CA SER A 94 12.82 -6.69 1.36
C SER A 94 12.47 -8.14 1.01
N GLU A 95 11.25 -8.58 1.32
CA GLU A 95 10.77 -9.96 1.15
C GLU A 95 9.41 -10.02 0.42
N ARG A 96 9.41 -9.64 -0.86
CA ARG A 96 8.18 -9.55 -1.66
C ARG A 96 7.32 -10.83 -1.63
N ASP A 97 7.95 -11.99 -1.79
CA ASP A 97 7.22 -13.25 -1.97
C ASP A 97 6.54 -13.71 -0.68
N HIS A 98 7.07 -13.31 0.47
CA HIS A 98 6.47 -13.56 1.77
C HIS A 98 5.21 -12.70 1.96
N VAL A 99 5.29 -11.39 1.69
CA VAL A 99 4.13 -10.48 1.73
C VAL A 99 3.04 -10.94 0.76
N TRP A 100 3.42 -11.37 -0.45
CA TRP A 100 2.49 -11.92 -1.42
C TRP A 100 1.81 -13.20 -0.93
N SER A 101 2.56 -14.07 -0.24
CA SER A 101 2.03 -15.30 0.35
C SER A 101 1.07 -15.03 1.51
N ALA A 102 1.37 -14.06 2.36
CA ALA A 102 0.46 -13.58 3.40
C ALA A 102 -0.84 -12.99 2.81
N HIS A 103 -0.74 -12.19 1.73
CA HIS A 103 -1.90 -11.67 1.01
C HIS A 103 -2.75 -12.80 0.38
N LYS A 104 -2.13 -13.85 -0.16
CA LYS A 104 -2.87 -15.04 -0.64
C LYS A 104 -3.64 -15.72 0.49
N LEU A 105 -3.02 -15.90 1.66
CA LEU A 105 -3.72 -16.46 2.83
C LEU A 105 -4.94 -15.61 3.21
N ARG A 106 -4.77 -14.28 3.24
CA ARG A 106 -5.88 -13.35 3.44
C ARG A 106 -6.99 -13.53 2.41
N ASN A 107 -6.65 -13.69 1.13
CA ASN A 107 -7.65 -13.86 0.08
C ASN A 107 -8.42 -15.17 0.24
N LYS A 108 -7.75 -16.26 0.65
CA LYS A 108 -8.44 -17.51 0.99
C LYS A 108 -9.45 -17.28 2.11
N ILE A 109 -9.03 -16.67 3.22
CA ILE A 109 -9.90 -16.35 4.36
C ILE A 109 -11.14 -15.55 3.94
N ALA A 110 -10.99 -14.60 3.01
CA ALA A 110 -12.08 -13.72 2.60
C ALA A 110 -13.06 -14.35 1.58
N HIS A 111 -12.63 -15.36 0.82
CA HIS A 111 -13.39 -15.88 -0.32
C HIS A 111 -13.80 -17.36 -0.18
N GLU A 112 -13.10 -18.13 0.64
CA GLU A 112 -13.36 -19.55 0.85
C GLU A 112 -14.07 -19.73 2.22
N PRO A 113 -15.25 -20.37 2.26
CA PRO A 113 -16.08 -20.45 3.47
C PRO A 113 -15.47 -21.30 4.60
N ASP A 114 -14.68 -22.32 4.27
CA ASP A 114 -14.23 -23.34 5.23
C ASP A 114 -12.71 -23.27 5.50
N VAL A 115 -12.10 -22.08 5.35
CA VAL A 115 -10.66 -21.91 5.59
C VAL A 115 -10.35 -22.03 7.08
N THR A 116 -9.60 -23.08 7.41
CA THR A 116 -8.98 -23.23 8.73
C THR A 116 -7.58 -22.64 8.71
N VAL A 117 -7.38 -21.56 9.48
CA VAL A 117 -6.06 -20.95 9.69
C VAL A 117 -5.46 -21.50 10.97
N THR A 118 -4.19 -21.92 10.93
CA THR A 118 -3.47 -22.31 12.15
C THR A 118 -2.83 -21.10 12.81
N TYR A 119 -2.60 -21.16 14.13
CA TYR A 119 -1.88 -20.10 14.85
C TYR A 119 -0.55 -19.74 14.18
N ASN A 120 0.22 -20.76 13.77
CA ASN A 120 1.51 -20.56 13.14
C ASN A 120 1.37 -19.86 11.77
N ALA A 121 0.40 -20.26 10.95
CA ALA A 121 0.15 -19.61 9.66
C ALA A 121 -0.23 -18.13 9.84
N ALA A 122 -1.12 -17.83 10.80
CA ALA A 122 -1.48 -16.45 11.13
C ALA A 122 -0.27 -15.65 11.65
N ARG A 123 0.50 -16.23 12.59
CA ARG A 123 1.71 -15.61 13.15
C ARG A 123 2.74 -15.28 12.08
N TYR A 124 2.99 -16.20 11.14
CA TYR A 124 3.91 -15.95 10.04
C TYR A 124 3.41 -14.83 9.11
N ALA A 125 2.14 -14.91 8.69
CA ALA A 125 1.56 -13.88 7.83
C ALA A 125 1.58 -12.48 8.48
N ILE A 126 1.26 -12.38 9.77
CA ILE A 126 1.35 -11.13 10.54
C ILE A 126 2.81 -10.66 10.61
N GLY A 127 3.78 -11.56 10.83
CA GLY A 127 5.21 -11.23 10.79
C GLY A 127 5.65 -10.66 9.43
N ASP A 128 5.13 -11.20 8.34
CA ASP A 128 5.42 -10.72 6.98
C ASP A 128 4.80 -9.35 6.72
N PHE A 129 3.55 -9.12 7.15
CA PHE A 129 2.93 -7.79 7.09
C PHE A 129 3.66 -6.76 7.96
N LYS A 130 4.16 -7.14 9.13
CA LYS A 130 4.99 -6.28 9.98
C LYS A 130 6.23 -5.79 9.24
N ARG A 131 6.92 -6.72 8.58
CA ARG A 131 8.13 -6.42 7.81
C ARG A 131 7.79 -5.49 6.65
N ALA A 132 6.72 -5.78 5.91
CA ALA A 132 6.26 -4.92 4.83
C ALA A 132 5.96 -3.49 5.28
N LEU A 133 5.30 -3.32 6.44
CA LEU A 133 5.03 -2.01 7.02
C LEU A 133 6.32 -1.26 7.40
N LYS A 134 7.31 -1.96 7.96
CA LYS A 134 8.64 -1.39 8.24
C LYS A 134 9.37 -0.96 6.97
N ASP A 135 9.36 -1.83 5.95
CA ASP A 135 10.03 -1.60 4.67
C ASP A 135 9.51 -0.32 3.99
N ILE A 136 8.21 -0.06 4.08
CA ILE A 136 7.59 1.16 3.55
C ILE A 136 7.61 2.32 4.55
N GLY A 137 8.27 2.19 5.71
CA GLY A 137 8.39 3.23 6.73
C GLY A 137 7.07 3.64 7.36
N ALA A 138 6.11 2.72 7.47
CA ALA A 138 4.85 2.94 8.16
C ALA A 138 4.96 2.72 9.67
N ILE A 139 5.86 1.83 10.13
CA ILE A 139 6.09 1.52 11.55
C ILE A 139 7.57 1.37 11.88
#